data_AF-A0A0F9FF97-F1
#
_entry.id   AF-A0A0F9FF97-F1
#
_cell.length_a   1.000
_cell.length_b   1.000
_cell.length_c   1.000
_cell.angle_alpha   90.00
_cell.angle_beta   90.00
_cell.angle_gamma   90.00
#
_symmetry.space_group_name_H-M   'P 1'
#
loop_
_entity.id
_entity.type
_entity.pdbx_description
1 polymer ?
#
loop_
_entity_poly.entity_id
_entity_poly.type
_entity_poly.pdbx_seq_one_letter_code
_entity_poly.pdbx_strand_id
1 'polypeptide(L)'
;KYHIMKLKIDLSRQGNFIFAILMIHFVFFGYISNVFKKEVGERILYLYQILFDPASILSLIILFIIVFFMVFREKFFEYGIRNSIWLTPITIGQSWIWYWIINGFDIIPIGEFFIRYEGYLTILSILGVNLFSAILAALARQRYEKYIKEIKTV
;
A
#
# COMPACT_ATOMS: atom_id res chain seq x y z
N LYS A 1 -42.01 0.39 -14.21
CA LYS A 1 -41.55 -0.23 -12.94
C LYS A 1 -40.04 0.00 -12.85
N TYR A 2 -39.60 1.10 -12.22
CA TYR A 2 -38.18 1.45 -12.16
C TYR A 2 -37.45 0.52 -11.20
N HIS A 3 -36.44 -0.18 -11.73
CA HIS A 3 -35.56 -1.05 -10.95
C HIS A 3 -34.61 -0.15 -10.15
N ILE A 4 -34.96 0.15 -8.89
CA ILE A 4 -34.05 0.83 -7.97
C ILE A 4 -32.90 -0.14 -7.70
N MET A 5 -31.76 0.09 -8.33
CA MET A 5 -30.52 -0.61 -8.09
C MET A 5 -30.11 -0.28 -6.65
N LYS A 6 -30.35 -1.21 -5.70
CA LYS A 6 -29.86 -1.05 -4.34
C LYS A 6 -28.34 -1.07 -4.37
N LEU A 7 -27.72 0.10 -4.24
CA LEU A 7 -26.30 0.28 -3.97
C LEU A 7 -25.99 -0.40 -2.63
N LYS A 8 -25.68 -1.70 -2.66
CA LYS A 8 -25.19 -2.44 -1.50
C LYS A 8 -23.73 -2.05 -1.31
N ILE A 9 -23.51 -0.92 -0.65
CA ILE A 9 -22.17 -0.52 -0.20
C ILE A 9 -21.71 -1.58 0.80
N ASP A 10 -20.72 -2.38 0.39
CA ASP A 10 -20.11 -3.37 1.28
C ASP A 10 -19.11 -2.65 2.20
N LEU A 11 -19.67 -2.06 3.26
CA LEU A 11 -18.95 -1.27 4.27
C LEU A 11 -17.74 -2.02 4.83
N SER A 12 -17.84 -3.35 4.97
CA SER A 12 -16.76 -4.18 5.49
C SER A 12 -15.53 -4.16 4.57
N ARG A 13 -15.74 -4.12 3.25
CA ARG A 13 -14.66 -4.17 2.26
C ARG A 13 -13.98 -2.81 2.10
N GLN A 14 -14.78 -1.75 2.03
CA GLN A 14 -14.25 -0.38 2.03
C GLN A 14 -13.47 -0.10 3.32
N GLY A 15 -13.96 -0.58 4.47
CA GLY A 15 -13.25 -0.46 5.75
C GLY A 15 -11.87 -1.12 5.75
N ASN A 16 -11.72 -2.31 5.15
CA ASN A 16 -10.42 -2.99 5.05
C ASN A 16 -9.41 -2.21 4.18
N PHE A 17 -9.88 -1.67 3.05
CA PHE A 17 -9.04 -0.84 2.18
C PHE A 17 -8.64 0.47 2.85
N ILE A 18 -9.59 1.18 3.46
CA ILE A 18 -9.33 2.41 4.22
C ILE A 18 -8.35 2.13 5.36
N PHE A 19 -8.52 1.03 6.08
CA PHE A 19 -7.60 0.63 7.14
C PHE A 19 -6.17 0.45 6.62
N ALA A 20 -5.99 -0.16 5.44
CA ALA A 20 -4.67 -0.28 4.82
C ALA A 20 -4.06 1.09 4.48
N ILE A 21 -4.87 2.04 3.97
CA ILE A 21 -4.42 3.42 3.71
C ILE A 21 -3.96 4.09 5.01
N LEU A 22 -4.73 3.96 6.09
CA LEU A 22 -4.37 4.51 7.41
C LEU A 22 -3.09 3.87 7.95
N MET A 23 -2.92 2.56 7.79
CA MET A 23 -1.70 1.87 8.18
C MET A 23 -0.49 2.35 7.36
N ILE A 24 -0.65 2.60 6.07
CA ILE A 24 0.41 3.20 5.26
C ILE A 24 0.75 4.60 5.79
N HIS A 25 -0.25 5.43 6.04
CA HIS A 25 -0.03 6.80 6.53
C HIS A 25 0.65 6.86 7.90
N PHE A 26 0.16 6.09 8.88
CA PHE A 26 0.65 6.20 10.27
C PHE A 26 1.79 5.24 10.58
N VAL A 27 1.76 4.01 10.07
CA VAL A 27 2.76 2.99 10.43
C VAL A 27 3.93 3.01 9.46
N PHE A 28 3.68 2.93 8.16
CA PHE A 28 4.75 2.92 7.17
C PHE A 28 5.50 4.26 7.12
N PHE A 29 4.79 5.37 6.89
CA PHE A 29 5.44 6.68 6.90
C PHE A 29 5.90 7.13 8.29
N GLY A 30 5.15 6.79 9.36
CA GLY A 30 5.61 7.06 10.73
C GLY A 30 6.93 6.35 11.06
N TYR A 31 7.11 5.11 10.60
CA TYR A 31 8.40 4.41 10.70
C TYR A 31 9.51 5.14 9.93
N ILE A 32 9.27 5.50 8.66
CA ILE A 32 10.25 6.22 7.83
C ILE A 32 10.68 7.53 8.50
N SER A 33 9.72 8.32 8.97
CA SER A 33 9.98 9.57 9.67
C SER A 33 10.72 9.36 10.99
N ASN A 34 10.52 8.24 11.69
CA ASN A 34 11.29 7.95 12.90
C ASN A 34 12.75 7.57 12.61
N VAL A 35 13.00 6.83 11.51
CA VAL A 35 14.35 6.41 11.11
C VAL A 35 15.18 7.59 10.62
N PHE A 36 14.63 8.38 9.69
CA PHE A 36 15.38 9.45 9.03
C PHE A 36 15.14 10.85 9.63
N LYS A 37 14.13 11.00 10.50
CA LYS A 37 13.76 12.29 11.10
C LYS A 37 13.57 13.36 10.01
N LYS A 38 14.13 14.56 10.22
CA LYS A 38 14.10 15.65 9.23
C LYS A 38 15.06 15.45 8.06
N GLU A 39 16.02 14.53 8.17
CA GLU A 39 17.04 14.30 7.14
C GLU A 39 16.48 13.53 5.93
N VAL A 40 15.24 13.00 6.03
CA VAL A 40 14.58 12.36 4.89
C VAL A 40 14.38 13.33 3.73
N GLY A 41 14.17 14.62 3.99
CA GLY A 41 14.05 15.68 2.97
C GLY A 41 13.18 15.29 1.77
N GLU A 42 13.72 15.45 0.57
CA GLU A 42 13.09 15.06 -0.71
C GLU A 42 13.09 13.55 -0.97
N ARG A 43 13.92 12.78 -0.25
CA ARG A 43 14.02 11.32 -0.42
C ARG A 43 12.68 10.63 -0.19
N ILE A 44 11.81 11.23 0.63
CA ILE A 44 10.47 10.72 0.89
C ILE A 44 9.59 10.69 -0.37
N LEU A 45 9.86 11.56 -1.36
CA LEU A 45 9.17 11.52 -2.65
C LEU A 45 9.60 10.31 -3.47
N TYR A 46 10.85 9.87 -3.33
CA TYR A 46 11.47 8.78 -4.09
C TYR A 46 11.59 7.49 -3.28
N LEU A 47 10.43 6.91 -2.92
CA LEU A 47 10.35 5.79 -1.98
C LEU A 47 11.18 4.56 -2.37
N TYR A 48 11.53 4.34 -3.64
CA TYR A 48 12.44 3.23 -3.99
C TYR A 48 13.77 3.32 -3.23
N GLN A 49 14.29 4.54 -3.01
CA GLN A 49 15.53 4.74 -2.27
C GLN A 49 15.39 4.35 -0.82
N ILE A 50 14.20 4.52 -0.23
CA ILE A 50 13.92 4.18 1.18
C ILE A 50 13.63 2.68 1.33
N LEU A 51 12.85 2.10 0.41
CA LEU A 51 12.50 0.68 0.44
C LEU A 51 13.73 -0.24 0.34
N PHE A 52 14.76 0.19 -0.39
CA PHE A 52 15.97 -0.59 -0.63
C PHE A 52 17.22 -0.05 0.08
N ASP A 53 17.07 0.89 1.02
CA ASP A 53 18.16 1.28 1.91
C ASP A 53 18.31 0.24 3.03
N PRO A 54 19.53 -0.29 3.26
CA PRO A 54 19.79 -1.17 4.40
C PRO A 54 19.35 -0.60 5.75
N ALA A 55 19.48 0.72 5.96
CA ALA A 55 19.10 1.39 7.20
C ALA A 55 17.57 1.43 7.42
N SER A 56 16.78 1.32 6.36
CA SER A 56 15.32 1.33 6.42
C SER A 56 14.66 0.11 5.80
N ILE A 57 15.36 -1.01 5.65
CA ILE A 57 14.82 -2.23 5.02
C ILE A 57 13.53 -2.75 5.68
N LEU A 58 13.31 -2.44 6.97
CA LEU A 58 12.05 -2.75 7.66
C LEU A 58 10.85 -2.01 7.04
N SER A 59 11.01 -0.86 6.38
CA SER A 59 9.91 -0.18 5.69
C SER A 59 9.34 -1.04 4.56
N LEU A 60 10.21 -1.77 3.84
CA LEU A 60 9.79 -2.73 2.83
C LEU A 60 8.95 -3.85 3.44
N ILE A 61 9.39 -4.39 4.57
CA ILE A 61 8.66 -5.44 5.30
C ILE A 61 7.32 -4.91 5.82
N ILE A 62 7.28 -3.69 6.34
CA ILE A 62 6.04 -3.05 6.82
C ILE A 62 5.05 -2.88 5.68
N LEU A 63 5.46 -2.31 4.55
CA LEU A 63 4.60 -2.14 3.37
C LEU A 63 4.09 -3.50 2.88
N PHE A 64 4.99 -4.48 2.78
CA PHE A 64 4.64 -5.85 2.41
C PHE A 64 3.56 -6.42 3.34
N ILE A 65 3.73 -6.31 4.66
CA ILE A 65 2.79 -6.83 5.65
C ILE A 65 1.43 -6.15 5.56
N ILE A 66 1.39 -4.83 5.42
CA ILE A 66 0.13 -4.07 5.30
C ILE A 66 -0.69 -4.56 4.11
N VAL A 67 -0.04 -4.66 2.94
CA VAL A 67 -0.71 -5.13 1.71
C VAL A 67 -1.10 -6.60 1.83
N PHE A 68 -0.26 -7.42 2.46
CA PHE A 68 -0.50 -8.85 2.63
C PHE A 68 -1.78 -9.07 3.43
N PHE A 69 -1.90 -8.42 4.59
CA PHE A 69 -3.08 -8.55 5.43
C PHE A 69 -4.33 -7.94 4.80
N MET A 70 -4.21 -6.83 4.07
CA MET A 70 -5.32 -6.27 3.32
C MET A 70 -5.91 -7.30 2.36
N VAL A 71 -5.06 -7.96 1.55
CA VAL A 71 -5.52 -8.93 0.55
C VAL A 71 -5.96 -10.25 1.18
N PHE A 72 -5.26 -10.73 2.21
CA PHE A 72 -5.59 -11.97 2.91
C PHE A 72 -6.99 -11.93 3.56
N ARG A 73 -7.43 -10.75 3.99
CA ARG A 73 -8.76 -10.53 4.57
C ARG A 73 -9.88 -10.38 3.54
N GLU A 74 -9.54 -10.23 2.27
CA GLU A 74 -10.52 -10.09 1.19
C GLU A 74 -11.10 -11.46 0.81
N LYS A 75 -12.42 -11.53 0.61
CA LYS A 75 -13.10 -12.77 0.20
C LYS A 75 -12.82 -13.17 -1.25
N PHE A 76 -12.58 -12.18 -2.11
CA PHE A 76 -12.39 -12.36 -3.54
C PHE A 76 -11.01 -11.83 -3.96
N PHE A 77 -10.15 -12.71 -4.43
CA PHE A 77 -8.75 -12.39 -4.74
C PHE A 77 -8.58 -11.26 -5.76
N GLU A 78 -9.40 -11.24 -6.80
CA GLU A 78 -9.37 -10.22 -7.85
C GLU A 78 -9.53 -8.80 -7.28
N TYR A 79 -10.39 -8.64 -6.28
CA TYR A 79 -10.58 -7.34 -5.65
C TYR A 79 -9.42 -6.97 -4.74
N GLY A 80 -8.82 -7.94 -4.04
CA GLY A 80 -7.62 -7.71 -3.25
C GLY A 80 -6.45 -7.25 -4.13
N ILE A 81 -6.22 -7.92 -5.26
CA ILE A 81 -5.19 -7.55 -6.24
C ILE A 81 -5.49 -6.19 -6.87
N ARG A 82 -6.75 -5.92 -7.25
CA ARG A 82 -7.16 -4.60 -7.75
C ARG A 82 -6.89 -3.51 -6.72
N ASN A 83 -7.21 -3.75 -5.45
CA ASN A 83 -6.96 -2.79 -4.37
C ASN A 83 -5.46 -2.58 -4.15
N SER A 84 -4.61 -3.60 -4.27
CA SER A 84 -3.15 -3.43 -4.14
C SER A 84 -2.57 -2.57 -5.27
N ILE A 85 -3.15 -2.63 -6.48
CA ILE A 85 -2.79 -1.71 -7.57
C ILE A 85 -3.19 -0.27 -7.22
N TRP A 86 -4.40 -0.05 -6.69
CA TRP A 86 -4.86 1.27 -6.26
C TRP A 86 -4.08 1.83 -5.06
N LEU A 87 -3.54 0.97 -4.20
CA LEU A 87 -2.65 1.41 -3.12
C LEU A 87 -1.38 2.07 -3.64
N THR A 88 -0.90 1.74 -4.84
CA THR A 88 0.31 2.34 -5.41
C THR A 88 0.21 3.87 -5.55
N PRO A 89 -0.71 4.43 -6.35
CA PRO A 89 -0.86 5.89 -6.46
C PRO A 89 -1.26 6.53 -5.12
N ILE A 90 -1.99 5.83 -4.25
CA ILE A 90 -2.30 6.34 -2.91
C ILE A 90 -1.04 6.47 -2.05
N THR A 91 -0.15 5.47 -2.07
CA THR A 91 1.10 5.48 -1.30
C THR A 91 2.03 6.60 -1.78
N ILE A 92 2.07 6.84 -3.10
CA ILE A 92 2.81 7.98 -3.69
C ILE A 92 2.18 9.31 -3.25
N GLY A 93 0.85 9.45 -3.34
CA GLY A 93 0.18 10.67 -2.85
C GLY A 93 0.41 10.92 -1.35
N GLN A 94 0.46 9.86 -0.55
CA GLN A 94 0.81 9.95 0.87
C GLN A 94 2.25 10.40 1.08
N SER A 95 3.18 10.03 0.20
CA SER A 95 4.56 10.49 0.28
C SER A 95 4.69 12.00 0.03
N TRP A 96 3.85 12.55 -0.86
CA TRP A 96 3.76 14.00 -1.10
C TRP A 96 3.18 14.75 0.09
N ILE A 97 2.14 14.19 0.73
CA ILE A 97 1.58 14.75 1.97
C ILE A 97 2.66 14.81 3.06
N TRP A 98 3.43 13.75 3.24
CA TRP A 98 4.51 13.72 4.22
C TRP A 98 5.68 14.65 3.85
N TYR A 99 6.00 14.78 2.56
CA TYR A 99 6.95 15.78 2.08
C TYR A 99 6.54 17.19 2.51
N TRP A 100 5.27 17.56 2.33
CA TRP A 100 4.75 18.86 2.74
C TRP A 100 4.78 19.08 4.24
N ILE A 101 4.51 18.04 5.04
CA ILE A 101 4.60 18.11 6.50
C ILE A 101 6.04 18.42 6.95
N ILE A 102 7.05 17.88 6.26
CA ILE A 102 8.46 17.98 6.66
C ILE A 102 9.13 19.25 6.14
N ASN A 103 8.92 19.57 4.85
CA ASN A 103 9.64 20.61 4.14
C ASN A 103 8.80 21.88 3.88
N GLY A 104 7.51 21.84 4.19
CA GLY A 104 6.56 22.88 3.82
C GLY A 104 5.87 22.60 2.47
N PHE A 105 4.81 23.34 2.19
CA PHE A 105 4.03 23.15 0.97
C PHE A 105 4.77 23.69 -0.25
N ASP A 106 5.16 22.80 -1.16
CA ASP A 106 5.71 23.11 -2.48
C ASP A 106 5.26 22.06 -3.51
N ILE A 107 4.86 22.51 -4.69
CA ILE A 107 4.37 21.68 -5.79
C ILE A 107 5.49 21.35 -6.79
N ILE A 108 6.56 22.16 -6.83
CA ILE A 108 7.67 21.98 -7.79
C ILE A 108 8.25 20.56 -7.72
N PRO A 109 8.59 20.00 -6.54
CA PRO A 109 9.16 18.66 -6.44
C PRO A 109 8.22 17.53 -6.91
N ILE A 110 6.90 17.77 -6.86
CA ILE A 110 5.90 16.84 -7.38
C ILE A 110 5.93 16.83 -8.92
N GLY A 111 6.12 17.98 -9.56
CA GLY A 111 6.35 18.04 -11.01
C GLY A 111 7.64 17.33 -11.41
N GLU A 112 8.71 17.56 -10.66
CA GLU A 112 10.02 16.92 -10.90
C GLU A 112 9.97 15.40 -10.76
N PHE A 113 9.13 14.87 -9.86
CA PHE A 113 8.91 13.44 -9.70
C PHE A 113 8.55 12.74 -11.03
N PHE A 114 7.75 13.36 -11.90
CA PHE A 114 7.34 12.76 -13.17
C PHE A 114 8.34 12.96 -14.32
N ILE A 115 9.29 13.88 -14.16
CA ILE A 115 10.35 14.14 -15.15
C ILE A 115 11.56 13.23 -14.89
N ARG A 116 11.82 12.94 -13.62
CA ARG A 116 12.98 12.19 -13.15
C ARG A 116 12.76 10.67 -13.21
N TYR A 117 13.81 9.94 -13.62
CA TYR A 117 13.75 8.47 -13.69
C TYR A 117 13.50 7.82 -12.31
N GLU A 118 13.94 8.49 -11.24
CA GLU A 118 13.71 8.11 -9.85
C GLU A 118 12.22 8.00 -9.48
N GLY A 119 11.36 8.82 -10.09
CA GLY A 119 9.91 8.72 -9.90
C GLY A 119 9.34 7.45 -10.51
N TYR A 120 9.79 7.06 -11.71
CA TYR A 120 9.39 5.81 -12.35
C TYR A 120 9.89 4.58 -11.59
N LEU A 121 11.12 4.62 -11.06
CA LEU A 121 11.64 3.58 -10.16
C LEU A 121 10.77 3.46 -8.90
N THR A 122 10.30 4.58 -8.35
CA THR A 122 9.37 4.59 -7.21
C THR A 122 8.05 3.92 -7.56
N ILE A 123 7.43 4.28 -8.68
CA ILE A 123 6.17 3.66 -9.14
C ILE A 123 6.34 2.15 -9.30
N LEU A 124 7.38 1.72 -10.00
CA LEU A 124 7.64 0.30 -10.26
C LEU A 124 7.92 -0.49 -8.98
N SER A 125 8.69 0.10 -8.06
CA SER A 125 9.04 -0.55 -6.79
C SER A 125 7.81 -0.75 -5.91
N ILE A 126 7.00 0.30 -5.72
CA ILE A 126 5.77 0.22 -4.92
C ILE A 126 4.79 -0.75 -5.56
N LEU A 127 4.59 -0.66 -6.88
CA LEU A 127 3.70 -1.58 -7.60
C LEU A 127 4.18 -3.03 -7.47
N GLY A 128 5.48 -3.27 -7.63
CA GLY A 128 6.09 -4.60 -7.50
C GLY A 128 5.89 -5.20 -6.11
N VAL A 129 6.17 -4.43 -5.05
CA VAL A 129 5.97 -4.87 -3.66
C VAL A 129 4.49 -5.14 -3.38
N ASN A 130 3.61 -4.23 -3.81
CA ASN A 130 2.17 -4.36 -3.60
C ASN A 130 1.61 -5.61 -4.31
N LEU A 131 1.97 -5.83 -5.58
CA LEU A 131 1.51 -6.99 -6.34
C LEU A 131 2.10 -8.29 -5.80
N PHE A 132 3.40 -8.32 -5.49
CA PHE A 132 4.04 -9.51 -4.95
C PHE A 132 3.41 -9.92 -3.61
N SER A 133 3.20 -8.95 -2.72
CA SER A 133 2.50 -9.17 -1.44
C SER A 133 1.07 -9.65 -1.64
N ALA A 134 0.31 -9.01 -2.54
CA ALA A 134 -1.08 -9.38 -2.85
C ALA A 134 -1.20 -10.80 -3.41
N ILE A 135 -0.33 -11.20 -4.32
CA ILE A 135 -0.32 -12.54 -4.91
C ILE A 135 -0.03 -13.59 -3.83
N LEU A 136 0.99 -13.36 -2.99
CA LEU A 136 1.30 -14.27 -1.89
C LEU A 136 0.16 -14.39 -0.88
N ALA A 137 -0.49 -13.28 -0.54
CA ALA A 137 -1.65 -13.26 0.34
C ALA A 137 -2.83 -14.04 -0.24
N ALA A 138 -3.10 -13.86 -1.54
CA ALA A 138 -4.14 -14.58 -2.24
C ALA A 138 -3.90 -16.09 -2.22
N LEU A 139 -2.67 -16.53 -2.54
CA LEU A 139 -2.27 -17.94 -2.49
C LEU A 139 -2.37 -18.52 -1.07
N ALA A 140 -1.89 -17.78 -0.07
CA ALA A 140 -1.96 -18.19 1.33
C ALA A 140 -3.43 -18.38 1.78
N ARG A 141 -4.30 -17.46 1.39
CA ARG A 141 -5.73 -17.51 1.71
C ARG A 141 -6.45 -18.67 1.02
N GLN A 142 -6.16 -18.95 -0.26
CA GLN A 142 -6.71 -20.13 -0.95
C GLN A 142 -6.37 -21.43 -0.21
N ARG A 143 -5.11 -21.58 0.22
CA ARG A 143 -4.67 -22.75 0.99
C ARG A 143 -5.38 -22.84 2.33
N TYR A 144 -5.50 -21.72 3.04
CA TYR A 144 -6.20 -21.64 4.32
C TYR A 144 -7.67 -22.06 4.20
N GLU A 145 -8.38 -21.60 3.17
CA GLU A 145 -9.78 -21.96 2.95
C GLU A 145 -9.98 -23.44 2.60
N LYS A 146 -9.04 -24.03 1.83
CA LYS A 146 -9.05 -25.47 1.56
C LYS A 146 -8.90 -26.27 2.85
N TYR A 147 -7.93 -25.92 3.69
CA TYR A 147 -7.67 -26.59 4.97
C TYR A 147 -8.88 -26.51 5.93
N ILE A 148 -9.52 -25.35 6.04
CA ILE A 148 -10.72 -25.18 6.87
C ILE A 148 -11.91 -25.99 6.35
N LYS A 149 -12.06 -26.16 5.04
CA LYS A 149 -13.11 -27.01 4.45
C LYS A 149 -12.89 -28.48 4.80
N GLU A 150 -11.64 -28.96 4.70
CA GLU A 150 -11.27 -30.35 5.04
C GLU A 150 -11.58 -30.66 6.51
N ILE A 151 -11.27 -29.76 7.44
CA ILE A 151 -11.61 -29.94 8.87
C ILE A 151 -13.12 -30.00 9.10
N LYS A 152 -13.92 -29.18 8.40
CA LYS A 152 -15.38 -29.13 8.60
C LYS A 152 -16.13 -30.34 8.02
N THR A 153 -15.49 -31.10 7.14
CA THR A 153 -16.05 -32.32 6.55
C THR A 153 -15.74 -33.59 7.34
N VAL A 154 -14.86 -33.51 8.34
CA VAL A 154 -14.53 -34.58 9.30
C VAL A 154 -15.36 -34.39 10.57
#